data_AF-A0A2V9LS50-F1
#
_entry.id   AF-A0A2V9LS50-F1
#
_cell.length_a   1.000
_cell.length_b   1.000
_cell.length_c   1.000
_cell.angle_alpha   90.00
_cell.angle_beta   90.00
_cell.angle_gamma   90.00
#
_symmetry.space_group_name_H-M   'P 1'
#
loop_
_entity.id
_entity.type
_entity.pdbx_description
1 polymer ?
#
loop_
_entity_poly.entity_id
_entity_poly.type
_entity_poly.pdbx_seq_one_letter_code
_entity_poly.pdbx_strand_id
1 'polypeptide(L)'
;MDLNAFYTRGGGGEPPGLHFFHEAVTGRVYFSGESPDVACHEMGHGVLDAIRPQLFDAQTIEAAAFHESFGDMSALLSVLQVQSFGQALLNETGGTINHASRLSRLAEQLGAAIRVQHPDAVDRDCLRNACNSFFYRDPQTLPPSAPASQLSSEPHSFSRVFTGAFLDALAGIFRVQGKTPSPEGLVKASQELGQILVGGVLGAPVVPDYYSQVAAHMVQIADGAPFGRKYRDILKSCFVRRGILSLQAAATLSSVKRRIVGSSVRLERAGSEGRKLPTASISAAQYGLNRAALKVYTAGEPKRFAVTSSSLTLGPVEPRSPQNAAESYTEDLFQRGHVDVGAHAHRVAGLTHPFSFKTHMIVEENGELLLKRTTFDCGFDHKGN
;
A
#
# COMPACT_ATOMS: atom_id res chain seq x y z
N MET A 1 -12.64 -9.83 -20.39
CA MET A 1 -12.91 -8.38 -20.52
C MET A 1 -13.09 -7.86 -19.12
N ASP A 2 -12.20 -6.99 -18.71
CA ASP A 2 -12.07 -6.49 -17.36
C ASP A 2 -11.33 -5.14 -17.43
N LEU A 3 -11.67 -4.19 -16.56
CA LEU A 3 -10.95 -2.92 -16.42
C LEU A 3 -9.73 -3.08 -15.52
N ASN A 4 -9.17 -4.30 -15.39
CA ASN A 4 -8.18 -4.62 -14.37
C ASN A 4 -6.70 -4.52 -14.81
N ALA A 5 -5.79 -4.55 -13.84
CA ALA A 5 -4.38 -4.88 -13.99
C ALA A 5 -3.88 -5.49 -12.66
N PHE A 6 -2.86 -6.35 -12.70
CA PHE A 6 -2.31 -6.92 -11.48
C PHE A 6 -0.86 -7.36 -11.63
N TYR A 7 -0.20 -7.49 -10.48
CA TYR A 7 1.11 -8.14 -10.32
C TYR A 7 0.97 -9.51 -9.63
N THR A 8 1.61 -10.54 -10.19
CA THR A 8 1.72 -11.86 -9.57
C THR A 8 3.16 -12.42 -9.61
N ARG A 9 3.54 -13.15 -8.54
CA ARG A 9 4.73 -14.02 -8.51
C ARG A 9 4.58 -15.29 -9.36
N GLY A 10 3.43 -15.48 -9.98
CA GLY A 10 3.01 -16.74 -10.57
C GLY A 10 2.33 -17.64 -9.54
N GLY A 11 1.42 -18.50 -10.01
CA GLY A 11 0.55 -19.31 -9.15
C GLY A 11 -0.92 -19.03 -9.44
N GLY A 12 -1.82 -19.90 -8.96
CA GLY A 12 -3.26 -19.78 -9.24
C GLY A 12 -3.64 -19.91 -10.73
N GLY A 13 -2.73 -20.39 -11.58
CA GLY A 13 -2.94 -20.55 -13.03
C GLY A 13 -2.29 -19.47 -13.90
N GLU A 14 -1.81 -18.37 -13.31
CA GLU A 14 -1.22 -17.26 -14.06
C GLU A 14 0.32 -17.30 -14.07
N PRO A 15 0.98 -16.93 -15.20
CA PRO A 15 2.42 -16.78 -15.24
C PRO A 15 2.87 -15.53 -14.44
N PRO A 16 4.10 -15.55 -13.88
CA PRO A 16 4.65 -14.39 -13.18
C PRO A 16 4.76 -13.18 -14.10
N GLY A 17 4.39 -12.00 -13.60
CA GLY A 17 4.50 -10.76 -14.37
C GLY A 17 3.45 -9.71 -14.04
N LEU A 18 3.41 -8.70 -14.91
CA LEU A 18 2.38 -7.66 -14.93
C LEU A 18 1.34 -8.05 -15.97
N HIS A 19 0.07 -8.03 -15.58
CA HIS A 19 -1.04 -8.38 -16.44
C HIS A 19 -1.93 -7.17 -16.64
N PHE A 20 -2.26 -6.87 -17.89
CA PHE A 20 -3.08 -5.73 -18.26
C PHE A 20 -4.27 -6.20 -19.09
N PHE A 21 -5.44 -5.66 -18.78
CA PHE A 21 -6.71 -6.05 -19.36
C PHE A 21 -7.37 -4.89 -20.10
N HIS A 22 -8.47 -5.19 -20.76
CA HIS A 22 -9.27 -4.20 -21.45
C HIS A 22 -10.75 -4.55 -21.43
N GLU A 23 -11.56 -3.51 -21.52
CA GLU A 23 -13.02 -3.61 -21.58
C GLU A 23 -13.63 -2.50 -22.43
N ALA A 24 -14.72 -2.82 -23.12
CA ALA A 24 -15.52 -1.85 -23.86
C ALA A 24 -16.58 -1.23 -22.95
N VAL A 25 -16.49 0.08 -22.72
CA VAL A 25 -17.49 0.87 -21.98
C VAL A 25 -18.06 1.89 -22.94
N THR A 26 -19.40 1.92 -23.07
CA THR A 26 -20.15 2.87 -23.92
C THR A 26 -19.62 2.99 -25.36
N GLY A 27 -19.13 1.88 -25.93
CA GLY A 27 -18.62 1.82 -27.30
C GLY A 27 -17.14 2.22 -27.47
N ARG A 28 -16.44 2.58 -26.39
CA ARG A 28 -14.99 2.82 -26.36
C ARG A 28 -14.29 1.69 -25.62
N VAL A 29 -13.20 1.17 -26.18
CA VAL A 29 -12.32 0.21 -25.48
C VAL A 29 -11.33 0.99 -24.62
N TYR A 30 -11.20 0.59 -23.36
CA TYR A 30 -10.23 1.09 -22.41
C TYR A 30 -9.22 -0.01 -22.12
N PHE A 31 -7.94 0.29 -22.28
CA PHE A 31 -6.83 -0.63 -22.03
C PHE A 31 -6.09 -0.18 -20.78
N SER A 32 -6.03 -1.01 -19.74
CA SER A 32 -5.33 -0.62 -18.51
C SER A 32 -3.83 -0.41 -18.74
N GLY A 33 -3.23 -1.19 -19.64
CA GLY A 33 -1.83 -1.06 -20.05
C GLY A 33 -1.50 0.20 -20.88
N GLU A 34 -2.49 0.96 -21.35
CA GLU A 34 -2.25 2.25 -22.02
C GLU A 34 -2.06 3.40 -21.02
N SER A 35 -2.32 3.18 -19.72
CA SER A 35 -2.15 4.17 -18.67
C SER A 35 -0.75 4.04 -18.05
N PRO A 36 0.17 5.01 -18.24
CA PRO A 36 1.56 4.88 -17.76
C PRO A 36 1.67 4.79 -16.24
N ASP A 37 0.77 5.46 -15.52
CA ASP A 37 0.68 5.41 -14.06
C ASP A 37 0.23 4.04 -13.55
N VAL A 38 -0.70 3.37 -14.23
CA VAL A 38 -1.08 1.97 -13.92
C VAL A 38 0.08 1.04 -14.17
N ALA A 39 0.75 1.14 -15.32
CA ALA A 39 1.94 0.32 -15.59
C ALA A 39 3.05 0.52 -14.53
N CYS A 40 3.27 1.76 -14.09
CA CYS A 40 4.23 2.06 -13.02
C CYS A 40 3.74 1.58 -11.64
N HIS A 41 2.43 1.58 -11.39
CA HIS A 41 1.83 1.03 -10.18
C HIS A 41 2.08 -0.48 -10.09
N GLU A 42 1.75 -1.24 -11.14
CA GLU A 42 1.98 -2.70 -11.18
C GLU A 42 3.47 -3.04 -11.01
N MET A 43 4.35 -2.29 -11.69
CA MET A 43 5.79 -2.44 -11.52
C MET A 43 6.21 -2.13 -10.08
N GLY A 44 5.57 -1.16 -9.43
CA GLY A 44 5.75 -0.83 -8.02
C GLY A 44 5.52 -2.02 -7.09
N HIS A 45 4.47 -2.82 -7.32
CA HIS A 45 4.28 -4.06 -6.58
C HIS A 45 5.45 -5.02 -6.72
N GLY A 46 5.92 -5.24 -7.96
CA GLY A 46 7.08 -6.12 -8.22
C GLY A 46 8.38 -5.61 -7.58
N VAL A 47 8.59 -4.29 -7.57
CA VAL A 47 9.74 -3.67 -6.89
C VAL A 47 9.64 -3.85 -5.38
N LEU A 48 8.48 -3.58 -4.78
CA LEU A 48 8.28 -3.79 -3.34
C LEU A 48 8.48 -5.25 -2.96
N ASP A 49 7.95 -6.15 -3.77
CA ASP A 49 8.10 -7.58 -3.58
C ASP A 49 9.56 -8.03 -3.62
N ALA A 50 10.36 -7.47 -4.52
CA ALA A 50 11.78 -7.76 -4.63
C ALA A 50 12.59 -7.26 -3.42
N ILE A 51 12.25 -6.09 -2.86
CA ILE A 51 13.00 -5.50 -1.74
C ILE A 51 12.50 -5.93 -0.36
N ARG A 52 11.22 -6.30 -0.24
CA ARG A 52 10.58 -6.73 1.01
C ARG A 52 9.57 -7.87 0.76
N PRO A 53 10.04 -9.06 0.33
CA PRO A 53 9.18 -10.16 -0.10
C PRO A 53 8.24 -10.71 0.98
N GLN A 54 8.53 -10.44 2.26
CA GLN A 54 7.67 -10.85 3.37
C GLN A 54 6.29 -10.18 3.33
N LEU A 55 6.16 -8.99 2.72
CA LEU A 55 4.88 -8.27 2.69
C LEU A 55 3.83 -8.96 1.82
N PHE A 56 4.26 -9.73 0.81
CA PHE A 56 3.34 -10.45 -0.10
C PHE A 56 2.36 -11.34 0.66
N ASP A 57 2.86 -12.11 1.63
CA ASP A 57 2.06 -13.05 2.41
C ASP A 57 1.60 -12.46 3.76
N ALA A 58 1.93 -11.21 4.08
CA ALA A 58 1.60 -10.61 5.37
C ALA A 58 0.08 -10.47 5.53
N GLN A 59 -0.49 -11.20 6.48
CA GLN A 59 -1.91 -11.21 6.75
C GLN A 59 -2.34 -9.99 7.59
N THR A 60 -2.16 -8.77 7.08
CA THR A 60 -2.65 -7.55 7.72
C THR A 60 -3.13 -6.51 6.72
N ILE A 61 -4.13 -5.71 7.13
CA ILE A 61 -4.68 -4.62 6.31
C ILE A 61 -3.60 -3.60 5.95
N GLU A 62 -2.76 -3.17 6.91
CA GLU A 62 -1.73 -2.17 6.64
C GLU A 62 -0.65 -2.67 5.67
N ALA A 63 -0.23 -3.94 5.74
CA ALA A 63 0.75 -4.47 4.81
C ALA A 63 0.19 -4.51 3.38
N ALA A 64 -1.05 -4.97 3.21
CA ALA A 64 -1.73 -4.97 1.91
C ALA A 64 -1.95 -3.54 1.39
N ALA A 65 -2.44 -2.62 2.23
CA ALA A 65 -2.63 -1.23 1.85
C ALA A 65 -1.30 -0.50 1.59
N PHE A 66 -0.20 -0.94 2.20
CA PHE A 66 1.13 -0.41 1.87
C PHE A 66 1.59 -0.86 0.48
N HIS A 67 1.26 -2.09 0.06
CA HIS A 67 1.52 -2.53 -1.31
C HIS A 67 0.85 -1.62 -2.33
N GLU A 68 -0.43 -1.32 -2.13
CA GLU A 68 -1.18 -0.36 -2.95
C GLU A 68 -0.57 1.04 -2.92
N SER A 69 -0.21 1.52 -1.74
CA SER A 69 0.40 2.85 -1.61
C SER A 69 1.76 2.89 -2.31
N PHE A 70 2.55 1.82 -2.26
CA PHE A 70 3.83 1.75 -2.94
C PHE A 70 3.68 1.75 -4.47
N GLY A 71 2.64 1.11 -5.01
CA GLY A 71 2.27 1.24 -6.42
C GLY A 71 1.98 2.70 -6.79
N ASP A 72 1.09 3.36 -6.04
CA ASP A 72 0.76 4.78 -6.25
C ASP A 72 2.01 5.68 -6.16
N MET A 73 2.84 5.51 -5.13
CA MET A 73 4.09 6.26 -4.95
C MET A 73 5.06 6.02 -6.11
N SER A 74 5.13 4.79 -6.62
CA SER A 74 5.97 4.45 -7.79
C SER A 74 5.51 5.18 -9.05
N ALA A 75 4.20 5.29 -9.27
CA ALA A 75 3.63 6.08 -10.38
C ALA A 75 3.97 7.57 -10.24
N LEU A 76 3.79 8.16 -9.05
CA LEU A 76 4.13 9.56 -8.77
C LEU A 76 5.61 9.86 -9.00
N LEU A 77 6.51 8.98 -8.54
CA LEU A 77 7.95 9.16 -8.71
C LEU A 77 8.38 9.00 -10.18
N SER A 78 7.77 8.05 -10.90
CA SER A 78 8.12 7.72 -12.29
C SER A 78 7.73 8.85 -13.25
N VAL A 79 6.53 9.42 -13.12
CA VAL A 79 6.07 10.48 -14.02
C VAL A 79 6.92 11.75 -13.90
N LEU A 80 7.49 12.03 -12.72
CA LEU A 80 8.38 13.16 -12.50
C LEU A 80 9.75 13.04 -13.19
N GLN A 81 10.11 11.86 -13.70
CA GLN A 81 11.30 11.70 -14.54
C GLN A 81 11.08 12.25 -15.96
N VAL A 82 9.83 12.52 -16.35
CA VAL A 82 9.49 13.08 -17.66
C VAL A 82 9.55 14.60 -17.60
N GLN A 83 10.59 15.20 -18.19
CA GLN A 83 10.85 16.65 -18.10
C GLN A 83 9.67 17.50 -18.60
N SER A 84 9.04 17.12 -19.71
CA SER A 84 7.89 17.83 -20.27
C SER A 84 6.67 17.78 -19.34
N PHE A 85 6.49 16.69 -18.61
CA PHE A 85 5.47 16.59 -17.56
C PHE A 85 5.79 17.54 -16.41
N GLY A 86 7.04 17.54 -15.93
CA GLY A 86 7.48 18.45 -14.87
C GLY A 86 7.23 19.92 -15.23
N GLN A 87 7.54 20.33 -16.47
CA GLN A 87 7.24 21.69 -16.93
C GLN A 87 5.73 21.99 -16.95
N ALA A 88 4.92 21.06 -17.46
CA ALA A 88 3.47 21.23 -17.49
C ALA A 88 2.87 21.33 -16.08
N LEU A 89 3.33 20.49 -15.15
CA LEU A 89 2.91 20.50 -13.76
C LEU A 89 3.24 21.82 -13.08
N LEU A 90 4.45 22.36 -13.30
CA LEU A 90 4.84 23.65 -12.71
C LEU A 90 4.01 24.81 -13.27
N ASN A 91 3.70 24.78 -14.57
CA ASN A 91 2.81 25.76 -15.19
C ASN A 91 1.37 25.66 -14.66
N GLU A 92 0.88 24.44 -14.44
CA GLU A 92 -0.46 24.17 -13.88
C GLU A 92 -0.58 24.62 -12.42
N THR A 93 0.46 24.36 -11.61
CA THR A 93 0.36 24.46 -10.14
C THR A 93 1.07 25.67 -9.54
N GLY A 94 1.81 26.46 -10.33
CA GLY A 94 2.68 27.52 -9.82
C GLY A 94 3.75 27.00 -8.86
N GLY A 95 4.13 25.72 -8.96
CA GLY A 95 5.09 25.07 -8.08
C GLY A 95 4.51 24.46 -6.79
N THR A 96 3.20 24.52 -6.56
CA THR A 96 2.56 23.87 -5.40
C THR A 96 1.99 22.50 -5.79
N ILE A 97 2.83 21.47 -5.72
CA ILE A 97 2.57 20.16 -6.32
C ILE A 97 1.73 19.19 -5.46
N ASN A 98 1.37 19.56 -4.22
CA ASN A 98 0.46 18.79 -3.36
C ASN A 98 -1.00 19.28 -3.43
N HIS A 99 -1.42 19.80 -4.58
CA HIS A 99 -2.82 20.06 -4.92
C HIS A 99 -3.33 19.05 -5.96
N ALA A 100 -4.65 18.99 -6.12
CA ALA A 100 -5.29 18.24 -7.18
C ALA A 100 -4.76 18.75 -8.53
N SER A 101 -4.05 17.88 -9.25
CA SER A 101 -3.36 18.18 -10.51
C SER A 101 -3.14 16.87 -11.27
N ARG A 102 -2.57 16.97 -12.47
CA ARG A 102 -2.17 15.77 -13.25
C ARG A 102 -1.18 14.86 -12.53
N LEU A 103 -0.43 15.37 -11.54
CA LEU A 103 0.45 14.53 -10.73
C LEU A 103 -0.34 13.66 -9.75
N SER A 104 -1.34 14.23 -9.07
CA SER A 104 -2.02 13.56 -7.97
C SER A 104 -3.17 12.66 -8.38
N ARG A 105 -3.70 12.82 -9.60
CA ARG A 105 -4.76 12.00 -10.17
C ARG A 105 -4.21 10.73 -10.80
N LEU A 106 -4.58 9.57 -10.25
CA LEU A 106 -4.15 8.27 -10.74
C LEU A 106 -5.24 7.61 -11.61
N ALA A 107 -4.80 7.02 -12.72
CA ALA A 107 -5.59 6.24 -13.66
C ALA A 107 -6.84 6.98 -14.18
N GLU A 108 -6.67 8.23 -14.64
CA GLU A 108 -7.78 9.11 -15.07
C GLU A 108 -8.73 8.43 -16.07
N GLN A 109 -8.19 7.71 -17.06
CA GLN A 109 -8.98 7.06 -18.10
C GLN A 109 -9.76 5.85 -17.59
N LEU A 110 -9.16 5.02 -16.74
CA LEU A 110 -9.83 3.88 -16.11
C LEU A 110 -10.87 4.34 -15.11
N GLY A 111 -10.55 5.35 -14.29
CA GLY A 111 -11.51 5.98 -13.38
C GLY A 111 -12.75 6.50 -14.13
N ALA A 112 -12.55 7.13 -15.29
CA ALA A 112 -13.67 7.56 -16.13
C ALA A 112 -14.52 6.38 -16.66
N ALA A 113 -13.88 5.25 -17.03
CA ALA A 113 -14.58 4.05 -17.48
C ALA A 113 -15.40 3.39 -16.35
N ILE A 114 -14.79 3.20 -15.18
CA ILE A 114 -15.43 2.60 -14.00
C ILE A 114 -16.59 3.49 -13.53
N ARG A 115 -16.42 4.81 -13.52
CA ARG A 115 -17.43 5.80 -13.11
C ARG A 115 -18.76 5.65 -13.84
N VAL A 116 -18.76 5.18 -15.09
CA VAL A 116 -19.99 4.97 -15.87
C VAL A 116 -20.93 3.97 -15.19
N GLN A 117 -20.37 2.94 -14.54
CA GLN A 117 -21.12 1.86 -13.90
C GLN A 117 -21.15 2.02 -12.37
N HIS A 118 -20.06 2.52 -11.78
CA HIS A 118 -19.85 2.62 -10.33
C HIS A 118 -19.33 4.01 -9.94
N PRO A 119 -20.16 5.07 -10.03
CA PRO A 119 -19.73 6.45 -9.82
C PRO A 119 -19.20 6.76 -8.41
N ASP A 120 -19.61 5.96 -7.42
CA ASP A 120 -19.19 6.10 -6.03
C ASP A 120 -17.91 5.33 -5.69
N ALA A 121 -17.42 4.45 -6.58
CA ALA A 121 -16.24 3.64 -6.33
C ALA A 121 -14.92 4.36 -6.68
N VAL A 122 -15.01 5.50 -7.37
CA VAL A 122 -13.86 6.25 -7.89
C VAL A 122 -13.99 7.74 -7.58
N ASP A 123 -12.88 8.47 -7.63
CA ASP A 123 -12.89 9.94 -7.54
C ASP A 123 -13.47 10.59 -8.81
N ARG A 124 -13.92 11.84 -8.70
CA ARG A 124 -14.72 12.50 -9.77
C ARG A 124 -14.02 12.48 -11.14
N ASP A 125 -12.72 12.69 -11.14
CA ASP A 125 -11.89 12.91 -12.33
C ASP A 125 -10.75 11.91 -12.48
N CYS A 126 -10.67 10.91 -11.59
CA CYS A 126 -9.63 9.89 -11.59
C CYS A 126 -10.10 8.67 -10.82
N LEU A 127 -9.31 7.60 -10.84
CA LEU A 127 -9.64 6.46 -10.00
C LEU A 127 -9.45 6.80 -8.52
N ARG A 128 -8.26 7.29 -8.19
CA ARG A 128 -7.87 7.74 -6.84
C ARG A 128 -7.03 9.00 -6.95
N ASN A 129 -7.27 9.94 -6.06
CA ASN A 129 -6.49 11.17 -5.94
C ASN A 129 -5.57 11.13 -4.72
N ALA A 130 -4.26 11.18 -4.95
CA ALA A 130 -3.25 11.31 -3.90
C ALA A 130 -3.41 12.62 -3.09
N CYS A 131 -3.98 13.68 -3.70
CA CYS A 131 -4.36 14.90 -3.01
C CYS A 131 -5.72 14.71 -2.32
N ASN A 132 -5.72 14.03 -1.19
CA ASN A 132 -6.89 13.81 -0.32
C ASN A 132 -6.66 14.38 1.08
N SER A 133 -7.66 14.28 1.96
CA SER A 133 -7.60 14.70 3.37
C SER A 133 -7.76 13.54 4.36
N PHE A 134 -7.61 12.29 3.92
CA PHE A 134 -7.76 11.14 4.81
C PHE A 134 -6.71 11.16 5.92
N PHE A 135 -7.18 10.80 7.10
CA PHE A 135 -6.41 10.67 8.32
C PHE A 135 -6.50 9.21 8.79
N TYR A 136 -5.39 8.67 9.29
CA TYR A 136 -5.28 7.30 9.76
C TYR A 136 -6.38 6.97 10.78
N ARG A 137 -6.96 5.77 10.63
CA ARG A 137 -7.87 5.16 11.61
C ARG A 137 -7.44 3.71 11.79
N ASP A 138 -7.68 3.13 12.96
CA ASP A 138 -7.50 1.68 13.15
C ASP A 138 -8.31 0.96 12.05
N PRO A 139 -7.65 0.27 11.10
CA PRO A 139 -8.32 -0.29 9.94
C PRO A 139 -9.38 -1.33 10.34
N GLN A 140 -9.26 -1.97 11.50
CA GLN A 140 -10.27 -2.92 12.00
C GLN A 140 -11.59 -2.25 12.42
N THR A 141 -11.60 -0.93 12.58
CA THR A 141 -12.81 -0.14 12.90
C THR A 141 -13.51 0.40 11.66
N LEU A 142 -12.94 0.14 10.47
CA LEU A 142 -13.47 0.59 9.20
C LEU A 142 -14.37 -0.51 8.59
N PRO A 143 -15.37 -0.13 7.79
CA PRO A 143 -16.10 -1.11 7.02
C PRO A 143 -15.19 -1.77 5.95
N PRO A 144 -15.50 -3.01 5.52
CA PRO A 144 -14.74 -3.73 4.49
C PRO A 144 -14.81 -3.08 3.10
N SER A 145 -15.79 -2.20 2.87
CA SER A 145 -15.96 -1.41 1.65
C SER A 145 -16.61 -0.07 1.98
N ALA A 146 -16.28 0.97 1.21
CA ALA A 146 -16.88 2.29 1.33
C ALA A 146 -16.77 3.04 0.00
N PRO A 147 -17.63 4.06 -0.26
CA PRO A 147 -17.45 4.96 -1.40
C PRO A 147 -16.08 5.66 -1.38
N ALA A 148 -15.60 6.12 -2.54
CA ALA A 148 -14.34 6.83 -2.70
C ALA A 148 -14.22 8.08 -1.81
N SER A 149 -15.34 8.69 -1.39
CA SER A 149 -15.32 9.82 -0.45
C SER A 149 -15.01 9.43 1.01
N GLN A 150 -14.97 8.12 1.33
CA GLN A 150 -14.80 7.58 2.67
C GLN A 150 -13.67 6.55 2.72
N LEU A 151 -13.16 6.28 3.93
CA LEU A 151 -12.12 5.29 4.16
C LEU A 151 -12.73 3.93 4.57
N SER A 152 -12.20 2.84 4.03
CA SER A 152 -12.53 1.45 4.36
C SER A 152 -11.26 0.66 4.71
N SER A 153 -11.40 -0.56 5.21
CA SER A 153 -10.28 -1.49 5.43
C SER A 153 -9.77 -2.15 4.13
N GLU A 154 -10.50 -1.95 3.04
CA GLU A 154 -10.09 -2.34 1.70
C GLU A 154 -8.69 -1.75 1.38
N PRO A 155 -7.70 -2.56 0.95
CA PRO A 155 -6.32 -2.12 0.72
C PRO A 155 -6.16 -0.85 -0.13
N HIS A 156 -6.87 -0.72 -1.25
CA HIS A 156 -6.78 0.46 -2.13
C HIS A 156 -7.39 1.70 -1.47
N SER A 157 -8.44 1.51 -0.69
CA SER A 157 -9.05 2.60 0.07
C SER A 157 -8.10 3.09 1.16
N PHE A 158 -7.56 2.17 1.96
CA PHE A 158 -6.70 2.51 3.10
C PHE A 158 -5.34 3.08 2.68
N SER A 159 -4.81 2.65 1.51
CA SER A 159 -3.54 3.12 0.94
C SER A 159 -3.46 4.64 0.80
N ARG A 160 -4.60 5.28 0.52
CA ARG A 160 -4.72 6.73 0.28
C ARG A 160 -4.23 7.58 1.43
N VAL A 161 -4.24 7.06 2.66
CA VAL A 161 -3.67 7.73 3.84
C VAL A 161 -2.16 7.91 3.69
N PHE A 162 -1.44 6.83 3.34
CA PHE A 162 0.02 6.87 3.18
C PHE A 162 0.41 7.57 1.88
N THR A 163 -0.31 7.33 0.79
CA THR A 163 -0.08 8.00 -0.50
C THR A 163 -0.24 9.52 -0.37
N GLY A 164 -1.26 9.99 0.37
CA GLY A 164 -1.43 11.43 0.64
C GLY A 164 -0.32 12.02 1.49
N ALA A 165 0.15 11.31 2.52
CA ALA A 165 1.31 11.73 3.31
C ALA A 165 2.58 11.84 2.45
N PHE A 166 2.75 10.92 1.50
CA PHE A 166 3.89 10.89 0.60
C PHE A 166 3.88 12.05 -0.38
N LEU A 167 2.73 12.39 -0.97
CA LEU A 167 2.57 13.57 -1.84
C LEU A 167 2.91 14.86 -1.07
N ASP A 168 2.44 14.99 0.17
CA ASP A 168 2.76 16.13 1.03
C ASP A 168 4.27 16.22 1.34
N ALA A 169 4.92 15.07 1.60
CA ALA A 169 6.35 14.98 1.83
C ALA A 169 7.16 15.37 0.58
N LEU A 170 6.75 14.89 -0.60
CA LEU A 170 7.35 15.21 -1.89
C LEU A 170 7.31 16.71 -2.16
N ALA A 171 6.16 17.35 -1.95
CA ALA A 171 6.02 18.80 -2.09
C ALA A 171 6.87 19.57 -1.08
N GLY A 172 6.95 19.09 0.16
CA GLY A 172 7.81 19.68 1.19
C GLY A 172 9.29 19.62 0.84
N ILE A 173 9.77 18.46 0.39
CA ILE A 173 11.15 18.27 -0.08
C ILE A 173 11.43 19.16 -1.29
N PHE A 174 10.53 19.18 -2.27
CA PHE A 174 10.65 20.03 -3.46
C PHE A 174 10.81 21.50 -3.10
N ARG A 175 9.97 22.01 -2.19
CA ARG A 175 9.98 23.41 -1.75
C ARG A 175 11.30 23.86 -1.14
N VAL A 176 12.07 22.95 -0.52
CA VAL A 176 13.37 23.29 0.10
C VAL A 176 14.57 23.04 -0.82
N GLN A 177 14.36 22.66 -2.09
CA GLN A 177 15.45 22.43 -3.04
C GLN A 177 16.00 23.70 -3.69
N GLY A 178 15.24 24.78 -3.72
CA GLY A 178 15.66 26.05 -4.32
C GLY A 178 14.58 27.13 -4.25
N LYS A 179 14.94 28.37 -4.58
CA LYS A 179 14.01 29.51 -4.57
C LYS A 179 13.05 29.52 -5.76
N THR A 180 13.46 28.94 -6.89
CA THR A 180 12.68 28.91 -8.13
C THR A 180 12.30 27.46 -8.43
N PRO A 181 11.00 27.13 -8.54
CA PRO A 181 10.55 25.82 -8.98
C PRO A 181 11.11 25.47 -10.36
N SER A 182 11.68 24.28 -10.54
CA SER A 182 12.17 23.80 -11.83
C SER A 182 11.91 22.30 -12.01
N PRO A 183 11.81 21.79 -13.25
CA PRO A 183 11.70 20.36 -13.52
C PRO A 183 12.84 19.54 -12.91
N GLU A 184 14.07 20.07 -12.90
CA GLU A 184 15.23 19.42 -12.30
C GLU A 184 15.08 19.30 -10.78
N GLY A 185 14.48 20.31 -10.13
CA GLY A 185 14.14 20.24 -8.72
C GLY A 185 13.07 19.18 -8.42
N LEU A 186 12.09 18.98 -9.31
CA LEU A 186 11.10 17.90 -9.18
C LEU A 186 11.75 16.52 -9.26
N VAL A 187 12.61 16.33 -10.26
CA VAL A 187 13.38 15.09 -10.45
C VAL A 187 14.21 14.81 -9.20
N LYS A 188 14.97 15.79 -8.71
CA LYS A 188 15.80 15.61 -7.52
C LYS A 188 14.96 15.34 -6.26
N ALA A 189 13.82 16.00 -6.07
CA ALA A 189 12.92 15.72 -4.96
C ALA A 189 12.36 14.29 -5.00
N SER A 190 11.96 13.83 -6.18
CA SER A 190 11.49 12.47 -6.39
C SER A 190 12.58 11.43 -6.08
N GLN A 191 13.81 11.64 -6.55
CA GLN A 191 14.92 10.71 -6.33
C GLN A 191 15.30 10.62 -4.85
N GLU A 192 15.42 11.76 -4.17
CA GLU A 192 15.79 11.80 -2.76
C GLU A 192 14.68 11.20 -1.87
N LEU A 193 13.40 11.49 -2.14
CA LEU A 193 12.30 10.88 -1.40
C LEU A 193 12.18 9.38 -1.71
N GLY A 194 12.42 8.96 -2.95
CA GLY A 194 12.47 7.55 -3.33
C GLY A 194 13.56 6.78 -2.57
N GLN A 195 14.76 7.36 -2.42
CA GLN A 195 15.82 6.79 -1.59
C GLN A 195 15.40 6.64 -0.12
N ILE A 196 14.72 7.66 0.43
CA ILE A 196 14.19 7.63 1.80
C ILE A 196 13.11 6.55 1.96
N LEU A 197 12.20 6.43 0.99
CA LEU A 197 11.15 5.41 0.98
C LEU A 197 11.74 4.01 0.99
N VAL A 198 12.66 3.70 0.06
CA VAL A 198 13.31 2.38 -0.03
C VAL A 198 14.08 2.06 1.26
N GLY A 199 14.83 3.02 1.81
CA GLY A 199 15.50 2.85 3.09
C GLY A 199 14.52 2.61 4.25
N GLY A 200 13.38 3.30 4.23
CA GLY A 200 12.28 3.11 5.18
C GLY A 200 11.70 1.70 5.14
N VAL A 201 11.37 1.20 3.94
CA VAL A 201 10.81 -0.13 3.71
C VAL A 201 11.78 -1.23 4.14
N LEU A 202 13.05 -1.13 3.76
CA LEU A 202 14.08 -2.10 4.13
C LEU A 202 14.36 -2.13 5.65
N GLY A 203 14.22 -0.99 6.33
CA GLY A 203 14.39 -0.88 7.77
C GLY A 203 13.21 -1.39 8.58
N ALA A 204 11.98 -1.20 8.07
CA ALA A 204 10.75 -1.43 8.82
C ALA A 204 10.46 -2.93 9.04
N PRO A 205 10.23 -3.36 10.30
CA PRO A 205 9.76 -4.71 10.58
C PRO A 205 8.31 -4.89 10.11
N VAL A 206 7.95 -6.08 9.63
CA VAL A 206 6.56 -6.42 9.23
C VAL A 206 5.74 -6.73 10.49
N VAL A 207 4.93 -5.75 10.90
CA VAL A 207 4.07 -5.76 12.09
C VAL A 207 2.69 -5.19 11.75
N PRO A 208 1.67 -5.32 12.63
CA PRO A 208 0.32 -4.85 12.29
C PRO A 208 0.20 -3.34 12.04
N ASP A 209 1.02 -2.54 12.73
CA ASP A 209 1.15 -1.08 12.61
C ASP A 209 2.27 -0.66 11.64
N TYR A 210 2.35 -1.34 10.50
CA TYR A 210 3.42 -1.22 9.52
C TYR A 210 3.66 0.23 9.04
N TYR A 211 2.60 1.01 8.82
CA TYR A 211 2.68 2.41 8.37
C TYR A 211 3.53 3.24 9.32
N SER A 212 3.32 3.11 10.62
CA SER A 212 4.07 3.85 11.63
C SER A 212 5.55 3.46 11.65
N GLN A 213 5.84 2.16 11.42
CA GLN A 213 7.22 1.67 11.34
C GLN A 213 7.93 2.19 10.09
N VAL A 214 7.30 2.15 8.92
CA VAL A 214 7.88 2.70 7.68
C VAL A 214 8.12 4.20 7.84
N ALA A 215 7.14 4.96 8.32
CA ALA A 215 7.26 6.39 8.55
C ALA A 215 8.41 6.74 9.52
N ALA A 216 8.55 5.99 10.62
CA ALA A 216 9.64 6.17 11.57
C ALA A 216 11.01 5.90 10.94
N HIS A 217 11.15 4.83 10.14
CA HIS A 217 12.39 4.55 9.43
C HIS A 217 12.69 5.59 8.35
N MET A 218 11.69 6.09 7.62
CA MET A 218 11.88 7.21 6.67
C MET A 218 12.41 8.47 7.38
N VAL A 219 11.85 8.81 8.54
CA VAL A 219 12.33 9.92 9.38
C VAL A 219 13.77 9.66 9.85
N GLN A 220 14.11 8.43 10.24
CA GLN A 220 15.47 8.07 10.63
C GLN A 220 16.47 8.20 9.48
N ILE A 221 16.12 7.72 8.27
CA ILE A 221 16.97 7.85 7.08
C ILE A 221 17.20 9.33 6.76
N ALA A 222 16.17 10.16 6.86
CA ALA A 222 16.29 11.60 6.65
C ALA A 222 17.10 12.34 7.73
N ASP A 223 17.20 11.83 8.96
CA ASP A 223 18.07 12.37 10.03
C ASP A 223 19.55 12.02 9.77
N GLY A 224 19.81 10.87 9.14
CA GLY A 224 21.14 10.36 8.81
C GLY A 224 21.79 10.97 7.56
N ALA A 225 23.04 10.56 7.29
CA ALA A 225 23.68 10.87 6.01
C ALA A 225 22.99 10.08 4.87
N PRO A 226 22.89 10.63 3.65
CA PRO A 226 23.47 11.91 3.19
C PRO A 226 22.61 13.15 3.51
N PHE A 227 21.38 12.98 4.02
CA PHE A 227 20.42 14.08 4.15
C PHE A 227 20.69 15.01 5.34
N GLY A 228 21.35 14.53 6.38
CA GLY A 228 21.81 15.35 7.51
C GLY A 228 20.69 16.16 8.15
N ARG A 229 19.52 15.54 8.36
CA ARG A 229 18.30 16.15 8.94
C ARG A 229 17.52 17.09 8.04
N LYS A 230 17.99 17.36 6.81
CA LYS A 230 17.37 18.31 5.88
C LYS A 230 15.86 18.08 5.69
N TYR A 231 15.43 16.82 5.64
CA TYR A 231 14.04 16.44 5.37
C TYR A 231 13.28 15.88 6.58
N ARG A 232 13.95 15.76 7.72
CA ARG A 232 13.41 15.09 8.90
C ARG A 232 12.10 15.72 9.38
N ASP A 233 12.10 17.03 9.60
CA ASP A 233 10.95 17.71 10.20
C ASP A 233 9.80 17.85 9.20
N ILE A 234 10.10 17.90 7.89
CA ILE A 234 9.11 17.82 6.81
C ILE A 234 8.37 16.47 6.88
N LEU A 235 9.11 15.36 6.89
CA LEU A 235 8.53 14.02 6.96
C LEU A 235 7.72 13.81 8.23
N LYS A 236 8.26 14.18 9.39
CA LYS A 236 7.53 14.13 10.66
C LYS A 236 6.21 14.88 10.58
N SER A 237 6.23 16.11 10.08
CA SER A 237 5.01 16.92 9.97
C SER A 237 3.98 16.29 9.03
N CYS A 238 4.40 15.73 7.90
CA CYS A 238 3.49 15.07 6.95
C CYS A 238 2.85 13.82 7.56
N PHE A 239 3.64 12.94 8.19
CA PHE A 239 3.11 11.74 8.82
C PHE A 239 2.21 12.03 10.03
N VAL A 240 2.53 13.06 10.82
CA VAL A 240 1.67 13.50 11.93
C VAL A 240 0.35 14.06 11.44
N ARG A 241 0.36 14.92 10.40
CA ARG A 241 -0.86 15.49 9.83
C ARG A 241 -1.82 14.44 9.25
N ARG A 242 -1.30 13.26 8.90
CA ARG A 242 -2.06 12.13 8.39
C ARG A 242 -2.35 11.07 9.45
N GLY A 243 -1.95 11.28 10.70
CA GLY A 243 -2.16 10.33 11.79
C GLY A 243 -1.31 9.07 11.72
N ILE A 244 -0.43 8.93 10.72
CA ILE A 244 0.47 7.77 10.57
C ILE A 244 1.45 7.68 11.74
N LEU A 245 1.90 8.83 12.25
CA LEU A 245 2.64 8.95 13.50
C LEU A 245 1.86 9.79 14.50
N SER A 246 1.77 9.33 15.75
CA SER A 246 1.30 10.16 16.86
C SER A 246 2.30 11.29 17.17
N LEU A 247 1.83 12.34 17.84
CA LEU A 247 2.72 13.42 18.32
C LEU A 247 3.81 12.87 19.27
N GLN A 248 3.45 11.91 20.11
CA GLN A 248 4.40 11.22 21.00
C GLN A 248 5.44 10.42 20.20
N ALA A 249 5.02 9.65 19.20
CA ALA A 249 5.93 8.93 18.32
C ALA A 249 6.88 9.90 17.59
N ALA A 250 6.36 10.98 17.03
CA ALA A 250 7.17 12.00 16.36
C ALA A 250 8.16 12.68 17.32
N ALA A 251 7.78 12.97 18.56
CA ALA A 251 8.66 13.58 19.56
C ALA A 251 9.79 12.63 19.97
N THR A 252 9.49 11.35 20.20
CA THR A 252 10.49 10.35 20.61
C THR A 252 11.53 10.10 19.52
N LEU A 253 11.15 10.07 18.24
CA LEU A 253 12.08 9.92 17.11
C LEU A 253 13.16 11.01 17.06
N SER A 254 12.89 12.22 17.53
CA SER A 254 13.90 13.30 17.60
C SER A 254 14.89 13.14 18.75
N SER A 255 14.55 12.35 19.76
CA SER A 255 15.36 12.14 20.97
C SER A 255 16.29 10.93 20.88
N VAL A 256 16.07 10.03 19.92
CA VAL A 256 16.94 8.86 19.68
C VAL A 256 18.29 9.37 19.14
N LYS A 257 19.20 9.73 20.06
CA LYS A 257 20.62 9.89 19.73
C LYS A 257 21.09 8.58 19.08
N ARG A 258 22.02 8.71 18.14
CA ARG A 258 22.82 7.71 17.38
C ARG A 258 23.39 6.50 18.15
N ARG A 259 22.89 6.14 19.34
CA ARG A 259 23.24 4.91 20.03
C ARG A 259 22.50 3.76 19.36
N ILE A 260 23.29 2.90 18.71
CA ILE A 260 22.92 1.62 18.09
C ILE A 260 22.34 1.74 16.67
N VAL A 261 23.12 2.23 15.69
CA VAL A 261 23.28 1.56 14.37
C VAL A 261 24.67 1.92 13.84
N GLY A 262 25.70 1.67 14.66
CA GLY A 262 27.08 1.57 14.21
C GLY A 262 27.33 0.17 13.66
N SER A 263 26.48 -0.29 12.76
CA SER A 263 26.69 -1.51 12.00
C SER A 263 25.99 -1.26 10.69
N SER A 264 26.79 -1.02 9.65
CA SER A 264 26.46 -1.32 8.26
C SER A 264 24.99 -1.70 8.06
N VAL A 265 24.20 -0.80 7.49
CA VAL A 265 23.20 -1.23 6.51
C VAL A 265 24.02 -1.86 5.38
N ARG A 266 24.58 -3.05 5.63
CA ARG A 266 24.80 -3.98 4.55
C ARG A 266 23.37 -4.19 4.08
N LEU A 267 23.08 -3.76 2.85
CA LEU A 267 22.16 -4.51 2.04
C LEU A 267 22.69 -5.95 2.12
N GLU A 268 22.17 -6.74 3.07
CA GLU A 268 22.21 -8.17 2.89
C GLU A 268 21.50 -8.36 1.58
N ARG A 269 22.27 -8.70 0.53
CA ARG A 269 21.70 -9.15 -0.73
C ARG A 269 20.63 -10.15 -0.34
N ALA A 270 19.38 -9.88 -0.71
CA ALA A 270 18.30 -10.86 -0.70
C ALA A 270 18.82 -12.07 -1.48
N GLY A 271 19.30 -13.04 -0.72
CA GLY A 271 20.30 -14.02 -1.15
C GLY A 271 20.43 -15.08 -0.06
N SER A 272 19.27 -15.50 0.43
CA SER A 272 18.98 -16.73 1.14
C SER A 272 17.46 -16.74 1.28
N GLU A 273 16.83 -17.91 1.18
CA GLU A 273 15.39 -18.11 1.36
C GLU A 273 14.84 -17.16 2.43
N GLY A 274 14.08 -16.15 2.00
CA GLY A 274 13.71 -15.02 2.84
C GLY A 274 13.09 -15.52 4.13
N ARG A 275 13.56 -14.98 5.28
CA ARG A 275 13.00 -15.27 6.60
C ARG A 275 11.47 -15.27 6.49
N LYS A 276 10.86 -16.45 6.60
CA LYS A 276 9.41 -16.59 6.49
C LYS A 276 8.78 -15.89 7.69
N LEU A 277 7.66 -15.20 7.45
CA LEU A 277 6.86 -14.63 8.53
C LEU A 277 6.40 -15.72 9.49
N PRO A 278 6.23 -15.42 10.79
CA PRO A 278 5.66 -16.36 11.73
C PRO A 278 4.23 -16.73 11.31
N THR A 279 3.89 -18.01 11.40
CA THR A 279 2.52 -18.48 11.11
C THR A 279 1.69 -18.56 12.38
N ALA A 280 0.39 -18.38 12.26
CA ALA A 280 -0.56 -18.70 13.32
C ALA A 280 -1.76 -19.49 12.77
N SER A 281 -2.46 -20.17 13.68
CA SER A 281 -3.69 -20.90 13.36
C SER A 281 -4.91 -20.04 13.73
N ILE A 282 -5.83 -19.91 12.79
CA ILE A 282 -7.15 -19.28 12.97
C ILE A 282 -8.25 -20.32 12.71
N SER A 283 -9.48 -20.02 13.15
CA SER A 283 -10.63 -20.92 12.91
C SER A 283 -10.92 -21.03 11.42
N ALA A 284 -10.83 -22.23 10.85
CA ALA A 284 -11.20 -22.48 9.47
C ALA A 284 -12.72 -22.67 9.32
N ALA A 285 -13.35 -23.26 10.35
CA ALA A 285 -14.77 -23.58 10.34
C ALA A 285 -15.66 -22.33 10.24
N GLN A 286 -15.24 -21.20 10.84
CA GLN A 286 -15.99 -19.94 10.74
C GLN A 286 -16.09 -19.41 9.31
N TYR A 287 -15.16 -19.80 8.45
CA TYR A 287 -15.12 -19.41 7.03
C TYR A 287 -15.74 -20.47 6.11
N GLY A 288 -16.44 -21.46 6.66
CA GLY A 288 -17.08 -22.51 5.89
C GLY A 288 -16.10 -23.52 5.27
N LEU A 289 -14.89 -23.67 5.81
CA LEU A 289 -13.91 -24.66 5.35
C LEU A 289 -14.12 -26.04 5.99
N ASN A 290 -13.61 -27.09 5.35
CA ASN A 290 -13.80 -28.49 5.76
C ASN A 290 -12.79 -29.02 6.80
N ARG A 291 -12.04 -28.11 7.45
CA ARG A 291 -11.11 -28.39 8.56
C ARG A 291 -11.40 -27.43 9.71
N ALA A 292 -10.85 -27.74 10.89
CA ALA A 292 -11.01 -26.89 12.07
C ALA A 292 -10.08 -25.68 12.08
N ALA A 293 -8.88 -25.80 11.50
CA ALA A 293 -7.84 -24.77 11.54
C ALA A 293 -7.34 -24.39 10.15
N LEU A 294 -7.03 -23.10 9.99
CA LEU A 294 -6.41 -22.49 8.82
C LEU A 294 -5.13 -21.79 9.29
N LYS A 295 -4.01 -22.08 8.63
CA LYS A 295 -2.75 -21.38 8.85
C LYS A 295 -2.71 -20.10 8.02
N VAL A 296 -2.16 -19.05 8.63
CA VAL A 296 -1.92 -17.74 8.00
C VAL A 296 -0.54 -17.20 8.42
N TYR A 297 0.08 -16.40 7.56
CA TYR A 297 1.34 -15.71 7.88
C TYR A 297 1.05 -14.40 8.60
N THR A 298 1.46 -14.28 9.86
CA THR A 298 1.21 -13.11 10.69
C THR A 298 2.32 -12.06 10.53
N ALA A 299 1.94 -10.79 10.56
CA ALA A 299 2.91 -9.69 10.69
C ALA A 299 3.41 -9.62 12.14
N GLY A 300 4.39 -10.45 12.49
CA GLY A 300 4.85 -10.66 13.87
C GLY A 300 6.35 -10.44 14.07
N GLU A 301 7.00 -9.66 13.21
CA GLU A 301 8.42 -9.37 13.40
C GLU A 301 8.68 -8.48 14.64
N PRO A 302 9.87 -8.55 15.27
CA PRO A 302 10.19 -7.71 16.42
C PRO A 302 10.29 -6.24 16.02
N LYS A 303 9.58 -5.37 16.78
CA LYS A 303 9.60 -3.92 16.55
C LYS A 303 10.98 -3.33 16.81
N ARG A 304 11.34 -2.33 15.99
CA ARG A 304 12.57 -1.54 16.15
C ARG A 304 12.31 -0.21 16.83
N PHE A 305 11.11 0.34 16.63
CA PHE A 305 10.67 1.58 17.25
C PHE A 305 9.39 1.35 18.06
N ALA A 306 9.35 1.94 19.26
CA ALA A 306 8.13 2.10 20.05
C ALA A 306 7.35 3.32 19.55
N VAL A 307 6.90 3.24 18.30
CA VAL A 307 6.09 4.27 17.63
C VAL A 307 4.70 3.72 17.35
N THR A 308 3.74 4.62 17.27
CA THR A 308 2.33 4.31 17.08
C THR A 308 1.69 5.38 16.19
N SER A 309 0.61 4.99 15.53
CA SER A 309 -0.28 5.92 14.83
C SER A 309 -1.17 6.69 15.82
N SER A 310 -1.87 7.70 15.31
CA SER A 310 -2.76 8.56 16.10
C SER A 310 -4.22 8.23 15.85
N SER A 311 -5.00 8.20 16.92
CA SER A 311 -6.45 8.30 16.90
C SER A 311 -6.85 9.73 16.61
N LEU A 312 -8.01 9.91 15.96
CA LEU A 312 -8.63 11.21 15.71
C LEU A 312 -8.98 11.97 17.01
N THR A 313 -9.26 11.25 18.10
CA THR A 313 -9.82 11.83 19.34
C THR A 313 -9.03 11.53 20.61
N LEU A 314 -8.23 10.44 20.63
CA LEU A 314 -7.67 9.89 21.88
C LEU A 314 -6.13 9.88 21.94
N GLY A 315 -5.42 10.42 20.93
CA GLY A 315 -3.96 10.41 20.91
C GLY A 315 -3.39 9.06 20.39
N PRO A 316 -2.26 8.55 20.92
CA PRO A 316 -1.63 7.32 20.44
C PRO A 316 -2.58 6.10 20.41
N VAL A 317 -2.52 5.30 19.35
CA VAL A 317 -3.27 4.04 19.22
C VAL A 317 -2.36 2.87 19.56
N GLU A 318 -2.79 2.03 20.49
CA GLU A 318 -2.09 0.78 20.77
C GLU A 318 -2.27 -0.19 19.57
N PRO A 319 -1.17 -0.76 19.07
CA PRO A 319 -1.21 -1.66 17.93
C PRO A 319 -1.82 -3.00 18.33
N ARG A 320 -2.60 -3.58 17.42
CA ARG A 320 -3.19 -4.92 17.62
C ARG A 320 -2.12 -5.99 17.70
N SER A 321 -2.48 -7.12 18.29
CA SER A 321 -1.64 -8.32 18.23
C SER A 321 -1.56 -8.85 16.79
N PRO A 322 -0.46 -9.50 16.39
CA PRO A 322 -0.34 -10.15 15.09
C PRO A 322 -1.48 -11.13 14.78
N GLN A 323 -1.97 -11.85 15.81
CA GLN A 323 -3.10 -12.78 15.69
C GLN A 323 -4.39 -12.05 15.30
N ASN A 324 -4.78 -11.02 16.05
CA ASN A 324 -6.02 -10.29 15.79
C ASN A 324 -5.98 -9.55 14.45
N ALA A 325 -4.81 -9.06 14.04
CA ALA A 325 -4.61 -8.46 12.72
C ALA A 325 -4.84 -9.47 11.60
N ALA A 326 -4.34 -10.70 11.77
CA ALA A 326 -4.51 -11.78 10.80
C ALA A 326 -5.95 -12.30 10.73
N GLU A 327 -6.63 -12.45 11.86
CA GLU A 327 -8.05 -12.82 11.92
C GLU A 327 -8.92 -11.79 11.20
N SER A 328 -8.73 -10.49 11.51
CA SER A 328 -9.50 -9.41 10.91
C SER A 328 -9.26 -9.28 9.41
N TYR A 329 -8.01 -9.37 8.95
CA TYR A 329 -7.75 -9.30 7.51
C TYR A 329 -8.29 -10.52 6.77
N THR A 330 -8.24 -11.71 7.39
CA THR A 330 -8.83 -12.92 6.81
C THR A 330 -10.35 -12.81 6.70
N GLU A 331 -11.01 -12.30 7.73
CA GLU A 331 -12.44 -11.99 7.70
C GLU A 331 -12.80 -11.08 6.51
N ASP A 332 -12.06 -9.98 6.32
CA ASP A 332 -12.27 -9.06 5.19
C ASP A 332 -12.10 -9.75 3.83
N LEU A 333 -11.17 -10.70 3.70
CA LEU A 333 -10.97 -11.45 2.46
C LEU A 333 -12.15 -12.36 2.15
N PHE A 334 -12.68 -13.06 3.16
CA PHE A 334 -13.84 -13.92 2.99
C PHE A 334 -15.12 -13.12 2.73
N GLN A 335 -15.36 -12.04 3.48
CA GLN A 335 -16.53 -11.17 3.28
C GLN A 335 -16.59 -10.55 1.88
N ARG A 336 -15.44 -10.20 1.31
CA ARG A 336 -15.32 -9.66 -0.05
C ARG A 336 -15.22 -10.75 -1.13
N GLY A 337 -15.23 -12.02 -0.75
CA GLY A 337 -15.12 -13.13 -1.68
C GLY A 337 -13.75 -13.30 -2.33
N HIS A 338 -12.67 -12.70 -1.81
CA HIS A 338 -11.35 -12.74 -2.44
C HIS A 338 -10.58 -14.06 -2.26
N VAL A 339 -11.17 -15.04 -1.58
CA VAL A 339 -10.56 -16.36 -1.34
C VAL A 339 -11.17 -17.40 -2.29
N ASP A 340 -10.31 -18.09 -3.02
CA ASP A 340 -10.65 -19.34 -3.68
C ASP A 340 -10.52 -20.49 -2.67
N VAL A 341 -11.67 -21.05 -2.29
CA VAL A 341 -11.76 -22.15 -1.33
C VAL A 341 -11.65 -23.54 -2.00
N GLY A 342 -11.78 -23.62 -3.33
CA GLY A 342 -11.69 -24.86 -4.10
C GLY A 342 -12.40 -26.06 -3.47
N ALA A 343 -11.71 -27.20 -3.43
CA ALA A 343 -12.20 -28.44 -2.82
C ALA A 343 -12.23 -28.41 -1.28
N HIS A 344 -11.75 -27.33 -0.66
CA HIS A 344 -11.66 -27.20 0.80
C HIS A 344 -12.92 -26.61 1.43
N ALA A 345 -13.92 -26.22 0.64
CA ALA A 345 -15.23 -25.82 1.14
C ALA A 345 -15.94 -26.96 1.89
N HIS A 346 -16.61 -26.63 2.99
CA HIS A 346 -17.48 -27.55 3.70
C HIS A 346 -18.71 -27.89 2.85
N ARG A 347 -19.13 -29.17 2.81
CA ARG A 347 -20.22 -29.64 1.94
C ARG A 347 -21.56 -28.93 2.12
N VAL A 348 -21.83 -28.44 3.33
CA VAL A 348 -23.11 -27.81 3.71
C VAL A 348 -22.95 -26.34 4.07
N ALA A 349 -21.80 -25.96 4.63
CA ALA A 349 -21.56 -24.63 5.19
C ALA A 349 -20.58 -23.80 4.35
N GLY A 350 -20.16 -24.34 3.19
CA GLY A 350 -19.21 -23.70 2.30
C GLY A 350 -19.76 -22.39 1.77
N LEU A 351 -18.96 -21.34 1.89
CA LEU A 351 -19.21 -20.04 1.29
C LEU A 351 -18.43 -19.94 -0.01
N THR A 352 -19.13 -19.69 -1.12
CA THR A 352 -18.51 -19.50 -2.43
C THR A 352 -18.99 -18.19 -3.04
N HIS A 353 -18.05 -17.36 -3.47
CA HIS A 353 -18.32 -16.11 -4.20
C HIS A 353 -17.87 -16.29 -5.65
N PRO A 354 -18.74 -16.71 -6.58
CA PRO A 354 -18.32 -17.12 -7.93
C PRO A 354 -17.95 -15.94 -8.85
N PHE A 355 -18.38 -14.72 -8.54
CA PHE A 355 -18.21 -13.54 -9.40
C PHE A 355 -17.16 -12.53 -8.89
N SER A 356 -16.54 -12.80 -7.75
CA SER A 356 -15.50 -11.94 -7.16
C SER A 356 -14.12 -12.37 -7.66
N PHE A 357 -13.28 -11.40 -8.02
CA PHE A 357 -11.87 -11.66 -8.32
C PHE A 357 -11.13 -12.27 -7.11
N LYS A 358 -10.32 -13.31 -7.36
CA LYS A 358 -9.63 -14.08 -6.32
C LYS A 358 -8.18 -13.63 -6.19
N THR A 359 -7.82 -13.15 -5.01
CA THR A 359 -6.43 -12.75 -4.69
C THR A 359 -5.71 -13.76 -3.81
N HIS A 360 -6.46 -14.65 -3.17
CA HIS A 360 -5.96 -15.69 -2.29
C HIS A 360 -6.57 -17.04 -2.64
N MET A 361 -5.88 -18.10 -2.25
CA MET A 361 -6.37 -19.46 -2.37
C MET A 361 -6.07 -20.25 -1.09
N ILE A 362 -6.95 -21.20 -0.78
CA ILE A 362 -6.68 -22.22 0.22
C ILE A 362 -5.87 -23.33 -0.44
N VAL A 363 -4.71 -23.64 0.14
CA VAL A 363 -3.88 -24.79 -0.23
C VAL A 363 -3.72 -25.73 0.96
N GLU A 364 -3.44 -27.00 0.69
CA GLU A 364 -3.08 -27.97 1.73
C GLU A 364 -1.57 -28.23 1.67
N GLU A 365 -0.86 -27.92 2.75
CA GLU A 365 0.57 -28.17 2.91
C GLU A 365 0.79 -28.97 4.20
N ASN A 366 1.45 -30.13 4.09
CA ASN A 366 1.72 -31.01 5.23
C ASN A 366 0.48 -31.41 6.06
N GLY A 367 -0.69 -31.54 5.40
CA GLY A 367 -1.96 -31.91 6.04
C GLY A 367 -2.68 -30.76 6.76
N GLU A 368 -2.19 -29.52 6.61
CA GLU A 368 -2.79 -28.31 7.18
C GLU A 368 -3.27 -27.38 6.06
N LEU A 369 -4.43 -26.75 6.25
CA LEU A 369 -4.87 -25.70 5.33
C LEU A 369 -4.02 -24.46 5.56
N LEU A 370 -3.57 -23.84 4.47
CA LEU A 370 -2.82 -22.58 4.45
C LEU A 370 -3.53 -21.60 3.51
N LEU A 371 -3.74 -20.37 3.99
CA LEU A 371 -4.17 -19.27 3.14
C LEU A 371 -2.95 -18.67 2.45
N LYS A 372 -2.94 -18.68 1.12
CA LYS A 372 -1.83 -18.16 0.32
C LYS A 372 -2.33 -17.09 -0.63
N ARG A 373 -1.63 -15.95 -0.68
CA ARG A 373 -1.88 -14.93 -1.71
C ARG A 373 -1.36 -15.45 -3.06
N THR A 374 -2.09 -15.17 -4.13
CA THR A 374 -1.69 -15.48 -5.50
C THR A 374 -1.35 -14.23 -6.31
N THR A 375 -1.99 -13.10 -6.00
CA THR A 375 -1.82 -11.86 -6.76
C THR A 375 -2.14 -10.61 -5.92
N PHE A 376 -1.62 -9.46 -6.33
CA PHE A 376 -2.09 -8.13 -5.92
C PHE A 376 -3.01 -7.59 -7.01
N ASP A 377 -4.30 -7.58 -6.72
CA ASP A 377 -5.35 -7.00 -7.56
C ASP A 377 -5.37 -5.50 -7.37
N CYS A 378 -5.38 -4.72 -8.46
CA CYS A 378 -5.47 -3.26 -8.42
C CYS A 378 -6.92 -2.73 -8.34
N GLY A 379 -7.88 -3.64 -8.13
CA GLY A 379 -9.21 -3.33 -7.62
C GLY A 379 -10.09 -2.60 -8.63
N PHE A 380 -9.78 -2.74 -9.91
CA PHE A 380 -10.58 -2.12 -10.97
C PHE A 380 -11.78 -3.00 -11.37
N ASP A 381 -11.81 -4.28 -10.95
CA ASP A 381 -12.93 -5.19 -11.19
C ASP A 381 -14.11 -4.90 -10.24
N HIS A 382 -15.15 -4.29 -10.78
CA HIS A 382 -16.38 -3.98 -10.03
C HIS A 382 -17.54 -4.91 -10.39
N LYS A 383 -17.28 -6.03 -11.10
CA LYS A 383 -18.34 -6.93 -11.60
C LYS A 383 -19.03 -7.76 -10.53
N GLY A 384 -18.75 -7.52 -9.25
CA GLY A 384 -19.19 -8.34 -8.12
C GLY A 384 -19.79 -7.63 -6.91
N ASN A 385 -20.11 -6.33 -6.97
CA ASN A 385 -20.89 -5.65 -5.91
C ASN A 385 -22.38 -5.56 -6.25
#